data_AF-A0A8T3CDN8-F1
#
_entry.id   AF-A0A8T3CDN8-F1
#
_cell.length_a   1.000
_cell.length_b   1.000
_cell.length_c   1.000
_cell.angle_alpha   90.00
_cell.angle_beta   90.00
_cell.angle_gamma   90.00
#
_symmetry.space_group_name_H-M   'P 1'
#
loop_
_entity.id
_entity.type
_entity.pdbx_description
1 polymer ?
#
loop_
_entity_poly.entity_id
_entity_poly.type
_entity_poly.pdbx_seq_one_letter_code
_entity_poly.pdbx_strand_id
1 'polypeptide(L)'
;MNDSGVVIRNKARLVAKGYNQIEVIDFEETFAPVARLDAIRVLLAFAYFKSFKLLQMDVKSAFLNGVIEEDVFVEQPPGFENSKYPNHVFKLKKALYGLK
;
A
#
# COMPACT_ATOMS: atom_id res chain seq x y z
N MET A 1 0.57 -20.25 -13.82
CA MET A 1 0.74 -21.66 -14.19
C MET A 1 2.20 -21.88 -14.56
N ASN A 2 2.70 -23.10 -14.48
CA ASN A 2 3.99 -23.45 -15.09
C ASN A 2 3.81 -23.63 -16.61
N ASP A 3 4.91 -23.89 -17.32
CA ASP A 3 4.91 -24.07 -18.78
C ASP A 3 4.08 -25.28 -19.24
N SER A 4 3.69 -26.17 -18.32
CA SER A 4 2.80 -27.31 -18.55
C SER A 4 1.34 -27.02 -18.21
N GLY A 5 0.96 -25.77 -17.95
CA GLY A 5 -0.42 -25.38 -17.66
C GLY A 5 -0.92 -25.74 -16.24
N VAL A 6 -0.04 -26.20 -15.35
CA VAL A 6 -0.42 -26.56 -13.97
C VAL A 6 -0.43 -25.31 -13.09
N VAL A 7 -1.50 -25.15 -12.29
CA VAL A 7 -1.62 -24.05 -11.33
C VAL A 7 -0.61 -24.25 -10.20
N ILE A 8 0.49 -23.51 -10.26
CA ILE A 8 1.57 -23.51 -9.26
C ILE A 8 1.27 -22.63 -8.03
N ARG A 9 0.36 -21.65 -8.13
CA ARG A 9 0.00 -20.78 -7.01
C ARG A 9 -1.33 -20.05 -7.24
N ASN A 10 -2.19 -20.06 -6.23
CA ASN A 10 -3.35 -19.18 -6.16
C ASN A 10 -2.92 -17.87 -5.49
N LYS A 11 -3.23 -16.73 -6.13
CA LYS A 11 -2.96 -15.39 -5.60
C LYS A 11 -4.29 -14.70 -5.31
N ALA A 12 -4.50 -14.30 -4.07
CA ALA A 12 -5.55 -13.37 -3.67
C ALA A 12 -4.88 -12.07 -3.18
N ARG A 13 -5.56 -10.93 -3.36
CA ARG A 13 -5.11 -9.64 -2.85
C ARG A 13 -6.27 -8.95 -2.14
N LEU A 14 -6.00 -8.46 -0.93
CA LEU A 14 -6.89 -7.52 -0.24
C LEU A 14 -6.43 -6.10 -0.57
N VAL A 15 -7.36 -5.27 -1.03
CA VAL A 15 -7.12 -3.88 -1.46
C VAL A 15 -8.23 -3.02 -0.86
N ALA A 16 -7.88 -1.85 -0.33
CA ALA A 16 -8.88 -0.91 0.16
C ALA A 16 -9.68 -0.31 -1.02
N LYS A 17 -11.00 -0.16 -0.84
CA LYS A 17 -11.88 0.47 -1.82
C LYS A 17 -11.80 1.99 -1.66
N GLY A 18 -11.01 2.65 -2.51
CA GLY A 18 -10.76 4.10 -2.44
C GLY A 18 -11.92 5.02 -2.84
N TYR A 19 -13.17 4.53 -2.92
CA TYR A 19 -14.33 5.34 -3.35
C TYR A 19 -15.22 5.83 -2.21
N ASN A 20 -14.95 5.43 -0.96
CA ASN A 20 -15.71 5.85 0.23
C ASN A 20 -15.04 7.02 0.97
N GLN A 21 -14.16 7.78 0.31
CA GLN A 21 -13.56 8.98 0.89
C GLN A 21 -14.53 10.15 0.80
N ILE A 22 -14.66 10.91 1.90
CA ILE A 22 -15.45 12.13 1.95
C ILE A 22 -14.58 13.28 1.43
N GLU A 23 -15.04 13.95 0.38
CA GLU A 23 -14.42 15.16 -0.16
C GLU A 23 -14.28 16.20 0.98
N VAL A 24 -13.11 16.82 1.12
CA VAL A 24 -12.73 17.82 2.16
C VAL A 24 -12.25 17.26 3.52
N ILE A 25 -12.40 15.96 3.82
CA ILE A 25 -11.88 15.36 5.07
C ILE A 25 -10.59 14.58 4.80
N ASP A 26 -10.65 13.59 3.90
CA ASP A 26 -9.55 12.64 3.66
C ASP A 26 -9.05 12.65 2.20
N PHE A 27 -9.53 13.60 1.40
CA PHE A 27 -9.35 13.57 -0.07
C PHE A 27 -8.01 14.14 -0.55
N GLU A 28 -7.42 15.06 0.22
CA GLU A 28 -6.13 15.68 -0.09
C GLU A 28 -4.92 14.90 0.44
N GLU A 29 -5.11 14.02 1.43
CA GLU A 29 -4.04 13.12 1.88
C GLU A 29 -3.87 11.98 0.87
N THR A 30 -2.62 11.66 0.58
CA THR A 30 -2.26 10.53 -0.28
C THR A 30 -1.17 9.73 0.44
N PHE A 31 -1.53 8.60 1.06
CA PHE A 31 -0.64 7.69 1.78
C PHE A 31 0.30 6.89 0.87
N ALA A 32 0.31 7.14 -0.45
CA ALA A 32 1.32 6.60 -1.34
C ALA A 32 2.51 7.58 -1.39
N PRO A 33 3.65 7.26 -0.75
CA PRO A 33 4.85 8.10 -0.82
C PRO A 33 5.50 7.95 -2.21
N VAL A 34 4.88 8.55 -3.22
CA VAL A 34 5.51 8.72 -4.52
C VAL A 34 6.48 9.89 -4.42
N ALA A 35 7.76 9.60 -4.51
CA ALA A 35 8.79 10.64 -4.48
C ALA A 35 8.53 11.65 -5.61
N ARG A 36 8.42 12.93 -5.25
CA ARG A 36 8.25 14.02 -6.22
C ARG A 36 9.49 14.11 -7.11
N LEU A 37 9.30 14.30 -8.41
CA LEU A 37 10.40 14.42 -9.38
C LEU A 37 11.37 15.55 -8.99
N ASP A 38 10.86 16.65 -8.45
CA ASP A 38 11.67 17.79 -8.03
C ASP A 38 12.61 17.42 -6.88
N ALA A 39 12.12 16.62 -5.92
CA ALA A 39 12.94 16.11 -4.81
C ALA A 39 14.02 15.15 -5.31
N ILE A 40 13.68 14.28 -6.27
CA ILE A 40 14.65 13.37 -6.91
C ILE A 40 15.75 14.17 -7.63
N ARG A 41 15.39 15.22 -8.37
CA ARG A 41 16.35 16.08 -9.08
C ARG A 41 17.31 16.77 -8.11
N VAL A 42 16.80 17.32 -7.00
CA VAL A 42 17.63 17.94 -5.96
C VAL A 42 18.56 16.91 -5.32
N LEU A 43 18.07 15.71 -5.00
CA LEU A 43 18.87 14.62 -4.45
C LEU A 43 20.03 14.23 -5.38
N LEU A 44 19.76 14.08 -6.69
CA LEU A 44 20.76 13.74 -7.70
C LEU A 44 21.83 14.83 -7.82
N ALA A 45 21.41 16.10 -7.90
CA ALA A 45 22.34 17.24 -7.96
C ALA A 45 23.25 17.31 -6.73
N PHE A 46 22.68 17.09 -5.54
CA PHE A 46 23.42 17.06 -4.29
C PHE A 46 24.41 15.90 -4.22
N ALA A 47 23.98 14.69 -4.62
CA ALA A 47 24.84 13.52 -4.65
C ALA A 47 26.03 13.71 -5.60
N TYR A 48 25.81 14.30 -6.77
CA TYR A 48 26.89 14.65 -7.70
C TYR A 48 27.87 15.65 -7.06
N PHE A 49 27.36 16.74 -6.48
CA PHE A 49 28.20 17.74 -5.82
C PHE A 49 29.04 17.17 -4.68
N LYS A 50 28.50 16.21 -3.93
CA LYS A 50 29.20 15.53 -2.83
C LYS A 50 29.98 14.29 -3.26
N SER A 51 30.01 13.96 -4.55
CA SER A 51 30.61 12.73 -5.08
C SER A 51 30.11 11.45 -4.39
N PHE A 52 28.83 11.42 -4.03
CA PHE A 52 28.19 10.26 -3.42
C PHE A 52 27.81 9.22 -4.45
N LYS A 53 28.01 7.95 -4.11
CA LYS A 53 27.48 6.83 -4.88
C LYS A 53 26.03 6.58 -4.49
N LEU A 54 25.12 6.74 -5.44
CA LEU A 54 23.71 6.39 -5.25
C LEU A 54 23.44 4.96 -5.69
N LEU A 55 22.56 4.29 -4.96
CA LEU A 55 22.07 2.94 -5.24
C LEU A 55 20.54 2.97 -5.21
N GLN A 56 19.91 2.31 -6.18
CA GLN A 56 18.47 2.14 -6.22
C GLN A 56 18.10 0.73 -5.80
N MET A 57 17.11 0.59 -4.94
CA MET A 57 16.53 -0.69 -4.55
C MET A 57 15.01 -0.62 -4.67
N ASP A 58 14.42 -1.61 -5.34
CA ASP A 58 12.98 -1.83 -5.36
C ASP A 58 12.65 -2.94 -4.36
N VAL A 59 11.93 -2.60 -3.29
CA VAL A 59 11.56 -3.54 -2.23
C VAL A 59 10.17 -4.09 -2.53
N LYS A 60 10.11 -5.39 -2.83
CA LYS A 60 8.82 -6.08 -3.00
C LYS A 60 7.99 -5.96 -1.74
N SER A 61 6.73 -5.56 -1.89
CA SER A 61 5.77 -5.47 -0.79
C SER A 61 6.18 -4.49 0.32
N ALA A 62 7.00 -3.47 0.02
CA ALA A 62 7.39 -2.44 0.99
C ALA A 62 6.18 -1.82 1.69
N PHE A 63 5.11 -1.56 0.93
CA PHE A 63 3.86 -1.01 1.42
C PHE A 63 3.22 -1.88 2.52
N LEU A 64 3.23 -3.21 2.37
CA LEU A 64 2.62 -4.13 3.35
C LEU A 64 3.39 -4.19 4.68
N ASN A 65 4.54 -3.54 4.78
CA ASN A 65 5.32 -3.42 6.01
C ASN A 65 5.22 -2.04 6.66
N GLY A 66 4.51 -1.08 6.03
CA GLY A 66 4.19 0.19 6.67
C GLY A 66 3.33 -0.03 7.90
N VAL A 67 3.79 0.46 9.05
CA VAL A 67 2.95 0.57 10.25
C VAL A 67 1.96 1.71 10.00
N ILE A 68 0.69 1.50 10.36
CA ILE A 68 -0.33 2.56 10.35
C ILE A 68 -0.40 3.08 11.79
N GLU A 69 -0.31 4.40 11.98
CA GLU A 69 -0.48 5.02 13.30
C GLU A 69 -1.96 5.27 13.59
N GLU A 70 -2.75 5.47 12.54
CA GLU A 70 -4.18 5.70 12.57
C GLU A 70 -5.00 4.40 12.70
N ASP A 71 -6.18 4.54 13.31
CA ASP A 71 -7.15 3.46 13.44
C ASP A 71 -7.96 3.29 12.15
N VAL A 72 -7.43 2.50 11.22
CA VAL A 72 -8.09 2.19 9.95
C VAL A 72 -8.89 0.89 10.06
N PHE A 73 -10.17 0.95 9.67
CA PHE A 73 -11.07 -0.19 9.63
C PHE A 73 -11.55 -0.48 8.20
N VAL A 74 -11.72 -1.76 7.88
CA VAL A 74 -12.26 -2.21 6.58
C VAL A 74 -13.41 -3.20 6.80
N GLU A 75 -14.37 -3.17 5.88
CA GLU A 75 -15.44 -4.17 5.85
C GLU A 75 -14.86 -5.58 5.73
N GLN A 76 -15.63 -6.57 6.20
CA GLN A 76 -15.23 -7.96 6.08
C GLN A 76 -15.13 -8.35 4.60
N PRO A 77 -14.01 -8.95 4.15
CA PRO A 77 -13.85 -9.33 2.77
C PRO A 77 -14.91 -10.38 2.37
N PRO A 78 -15.44 -10.30 1.14
CA PRO A 78 -16.36 -11.31 0.63
C PRO A 78 -15.77 -12.73 0.76
N GLY A 79 -16.51 -13.63 1.39
CA GLY A 79 -16.10 -15.01 1.65
C GLY A 79 -15.22 -15.22 2.89
N PHE A 80 -14.96 -14.17 3.67
CA PHE A 80 -14.24 -14.21 4.94
C PHE A 80 -15.07 -13.62 6.10
N GLU A 81 -16.39 -13.49 5.93
CA GLU A 81 -17.29 -12.95 6.93
C GLU A 81 -17.42 -13.89 8.14
N ASN A 82 -17.42 -13.31 9.34
CA ASN A 82 -17.61 -14.02 10.58
C ASN A 82 -19.11 -14.18 10.87
N SER A 83 -19.60 -15.42 10.80
CA SER A 83 -21.02 -15.74 11.06
C SER A 83 -21.50 -15.38 12.48
N LYS A 84 -20.60 -15.38 13.47
CA LYS A 84 -20.92 -14.99 14.85
C LYS A 84 -20.94 -13.46 15.03
N TYR A 85 -20.18 -12.74 14.22
CA TYR A 85 -20.05 -11.28 14.29
C TYR A 85 -20.24 -10.64 12.90
N PRO A 86 -21.46 -10.72 12.33
CA PRO A 86 -21.72 -10.28 10.95
C PRO A 86 -21.50 -8.77 10.76
N ASN A 87 -21.70 -7.98 11.82
CA ASN A 87 -21.59 -6.50 11.76
C ASN A 87 -20.21 -5.98 12.18
N HIS A 88 -19.23 -6.85 12.41
CA HIS A 88 -17.88 -6.41 12.74
C HIS A 88 -17.11 -5.96 11.50
N VAL A 89 -16.07 -5.16 11.74
CA VAL A 89 -15.10 -4.71 10.74
C VAL A 89 -13.71 -5.17 11.15
N PHE A 90 -12.78 -5.26 10.20
CA PHE A 90 -11.39 -5.60 10.48
C PHE A 90 -10.58 -4.34 10.72
N LYS A 91 -9.84 -4.30 11.83
CA LYS A 91 -8.85 -3.25 12.09
C LYS A 91 -7.54 -3.61 11.41
N LEU A 92 -7.01 -2.69 10.61
CA LEU A 92 -5.72 -2.87 9.95
C LEU A 92 -4.57 -2.63 10.95
N LYS A 93 -3.63 -3.57 10.99
CA LYS A 93 -2.37 -3.42 11.75
C LYS A 93 -1.21 -2.94 10.88
N LYS A 94 -1.35 -3.06 9.56
CA LYS A 94 -0.36 -2.71 8.55
C LYS A 94 -1.05 -2.14 7.33
N ALA A 95 -0.34 -1.31 6.59
CA ALA A 95 -0.87 -0.65 5.41
C ALA A 95 -1.27 -1.68 4.33
N LEU A 96 -2.45 -1.49 3.74
CA LEU A 96 -2.97 -2.22 2.57
C LEU A 96 -2.93 -1.37 1.29
N TYR A 97 -2.68 -2.03 0.16
CA TYR A 97 -2.75 -1.35 -1.14
C TYR A 97 -4.08 -0.61 -1.32
N GLY A 98 -4.02 0.58 -1.90
CA GLY A 98 -5.20 1.41 -2.14
C GLY A 98 -5.67 2.21 -0.92
N LEU A 99 -4.99 2.09 0.23
CA LEU A 99 -5.07 3.12 1.26
C LEU A 99 -4.45 4.39 0.67
N LYS A 100 -5.29 5.41 0.53
CA LYS A 100 -4.93 6.75 0.06
C LYS A 100 -5.15 7.72 1.19
#